data_AF-A0A957J6J7-F1
#
_entry.id   AF-A0A957J6J7-F1
#
_cell.length_a   1.000
_cell.length_b   1.000
_cell.length_c   1.000
_cell.angle_alpha   90.00
_cell.angle_beta   90.00
_cell.angle_gamma   90.00
#
_symmetry.space_group_name_H-M   'P 1'
#
loop_
_entity.id
_entity.type
_entity.pdbx_description
1 polymer ?
#
loop_
_entity_poly.entity_id
_entity_poly.type
_entity_poly.pdbx_seq_one_letter_code
_entity_poly.pdbx_strand_id
1 'polypeptide(L)'
;MNNTNVMTVRMPAELKSKITCLAKEQGVSANQFAMYLLTKGIVSVEYEQLVARLTEGYSEDEILRDFKEVMAKISESDDVPEWDRLPSTP
;
A
#
# COMPACT_ATOMS: atom_id res chain seq x y z
N MET A 1 29.41 10.36 -4.51
CA MET A 1 29.40 10.52 -3.04
C MET A 1 28.45 9.47 -2.48
N ASN A 2 28.96 8.50 -1.72
CA ASN A 2 28.11 7.51 -1.03
C ASN A 2 27.42 8.19 0.15
N ASN A 3 26.21 8.73 -0.09
CA ASN A 3 25.36 9.32 0.95
C ASN A 3 24.68 8.21 1.79
N THR A 4 25.46 7.27 2.31
CA THR A 4 24.93 6.19 3.16
C THR A 4 24.99 6.65 4.61
N ASN A 5 23.81 6.90 5.20
CA ASN A 5 23.69 7.17 6.63
C ASN A 5 23.51 5.85 7.39
N VAL A 6 24.33 5.62 8.42
CA VAL A 6 24.28 4.38 9.22
C VAL A 6 23.42 4.63 10.46
N MET A 7 22.30 3.91 10.56
CA MET A 7 21.39 3.98 11.70
C MET A 7 21.52 2.71 12.55
N THR A 8 21.69 2.86 13.87
CA THR A 8 21.67 1.73 14.82
C THR A 8 20.33 1.70 15.53
N VAL A 9 19.59 0.60 15.42
CA VAL A 9 18.27 0.43 16.03
C VAL A 9 18.31 -0.70 17.07
N ARG A 10 17.71 -0.47 18.23
CA ARG A 10 17.44 -1.53 19.21
C ARG A 10 16.05 -2.09 18.96
N MET A 11 15.95 -3.42 18.89
CA MET A 11 14.69 -4.11 18.66
C MET A 11 14.61 -5.39 19.51
N PRO A 12 13.39 -5.88 19.81
CA PRO A 12 13.21 -7.17 20.47
C PRO A 12 13.91 -8.30 19.72
N ALA A 13 14.49 -9.26 20.45
CA ALA A 13 15.20 -10.39 19.87
C ALA A 13 14.31 -11.21 18.91
N GLU A 14 13.04 -11.39 19.27
CA GLU A 14 12.06 -12.09 18.44
C GLU A 14 11.84 -11.38 17.11
N LEU A 15 11.73 -10.05 17.10
CA LEU A 15 11.52 -9.27 15.89
C LEU A 15 12.71 -9.40 14.94
N LYS A 16 13.94 -9.33 15.47
CA LYS A 16 15.16 -9.57 14.69
C LYS A 16 15.16 -10.96 14.05
N SER A 17 14.74 -11.98 14.81
CA SER A 17 14.64 -13.36 14.32
C SER A 17 13.65 -13.48 13.16
N LYS A 18 12.44 -12.90 13.31
CA LYS A 18 11.40 -12.86 12.27
C LYS A 18 11.89 -12.19 10.99
N ILE A 19 12.52 -11.01 11.11
CA ILE A 19 13.08 -10.28 9.96
C ILE A 19 14.12 -11.14 9.23
N THR A 20 14.97 -11.85 9.97
CA THR A 20 16.01 -12.70 9.39
C THR A 20 15.42 -13.91 8.66
N CYS A 21 14.39 -14.55 9.22
CA CYS A 21 13.72 -15.69 8.59
C CYS A 21 13.02 -15.27 7.28
N LEU A 22 12.22 -14.20 7.34
CA LEU A 22 11.50 -13.69 6.17
C LEU A 22 12.47 -13.20 5.09
N ALA A 23 13.57 -12.53 5.45
CA ALA A 23 14.59 -12.13 4.50
C ALA A 23 15.20 -13.34 3.77
N LYS A 24 15.46 -14.43 4.51
CA LYS A 24 15.97 -15.68 3.95
C LYS A 24 14.98 -16.32 2.98
N GLU A 25 13.68 -16.37 3.33
CA GLU A 25 12.62 -16.89 2.46
C GLU A 25 12.49 -16.08 1.17
N GLN A 26 12.68 -14.76 1.24
CA GLN A 26 12.64 -13.86 0.09
C GLN A 26 13.98 -13.78 -0.68
N GLY A 27 15.01 -14.50 -0.23
CA GLY A 27 16.32 -14.53 -0.89
C GLY A 27 17.12 -13.22 -0.83
N VAL A 28 16.87 -12.36 0.16
CA VAL A 28 17.53 -11.04 0.32
C VAL A 28 18.30 -10.94 1.63
N SER A 29 19.21 -9.96 1.74
CA SER A 29 19.89 -9.73 3.01
C SER A 29 18.92 -9.18 4.07
N ALA A 30 19.13 -9.56 5.33
CA ALA A 30 18.30 -9.07 6.44
C ALA A 30 18.30 -7.53 6.56
N ASN A 31 19.41 -6.86 6.20
CA ASN A 31 19.50 -5.40 6.22
C ASN A 31 18.67 -4.75 5.10
N GLN A 32 18.73 -5.29 3.88
CA GLN A 32 17.87 -4.81 2.77
C GLN A 32 16.40 -5.04 3.09
N PHE A 33 16.06 -6.20 3.66
CA PHE A 33 14.70 -6.50 4.08
C PHE A 33 14.22 -5.56 5.19
N ALA A 34 15.07 -5.29 6.19
CA ALA A 34 14.77 -4.32 7.24
C ALA A 34 14.54 -2.91 6.66
N MET A 35 15.38 -2.47 5.72
CA MET A 35 15.20 -1.18 5.04
C MET A 35 13.88 -1.10 4.28
N TYR A 36 13.53 -2.16 3.56
CA TYR A 36 12.25 -2.27 2.86
C TYR A 36 11.06 -2.17 3.84
N LEU A 37 11.10 -2.90 4.95
CA LEU A 37 10.04 -2.85 5.97
C LEU A 37 9.90 -1.47 6.60
N LEU A 38 11.01 -0.81 6.92
CA LEU A 38 11.01 0.56 7.44
C LEU A 38 10.41 1.53 6.44
N THR A 39 10.81 1.43 5.17
CA THR A 39 10.27 2.27 4.08
C THR A 39 8.78 2.06 3.92
N LYS A 40 8.33 0.80 3.87
CA LYS A 40 6.91 0.45 3.78
C LYS A 40 6.13 0.98 4.98
N GLY A 41 6.67 0.87 6.19
CA GLY A 41 6.04 1.37 7.41
C GLY A 41 5.86 2.89 7.39
N ILE A 42 6.86 3.65 6.94
CA ILE A 42 6.77 5.11 6.80
C ILE A 42 5.67 5.47 5.79
N VAL A 43 5.68 4.86 4.61
CA VAL A 43 4.66 5.11 3.57
C VAL A 43 3.25 4.78 4.08
N SER A 44 3.09 3.70 4.83
CA SER A 44 1.79 3.36 5.43
C SER A 44 1.31 4.44 6.40
N VAL A 45 2.18 4.95 7.27
CA VAL A 45 1.83 6.04 8.20
C VAL A 45 1.47 7.33 7.45
N GLU A 46 2.24 7.70 6.43
CA GLU A 46 1.95 8.87 5.59
C GLU A 46 0.62 8.73 4.86
N TYR A 47 0.32 7.54 4.35
CA TYR A 47 -0.93 7.24 3.67
C TYR A 47 -2.13 7.30 4.63
N GLU A 48 -2.02 6.73 5.82
CA GLU A 48 -3.07 6.82 6.85
C GLU A 48 -3.37 8.29 7.20
N GLN A 49 -2.35 9.13 7.34
CA GLN A 49 -2.51 10.56 7.59
C GLN A 49 -3.12 11.30 6.39
N LEU A 50 -2.76 10.93 5.17
CA LEU A 50 -3.34 11.50 3.95
C LEU A 50 -4.82 11.16 3.86
N VAL A 51 -5.18 9.89 4.02
CA VAL A 51 -6.57 9.43 3.99
C VAL A 51 -7.37 10.14 5.07
N ALA A 52 -6.88 10.16 6.31
CA ALA A 52 -7.56 10.83 7.41
C ALA A 52 -7.87 12.31 7.10
N ARG A 53 -6.93 13.04 6.48
CA ARG A 53 -7.13 14.43 6.04
C ARG A 53 -8.13 14.56 4.88
N LEU A 54 -8.07 13.65 3.91
CA LEU A 54 -8.99 13.68 2.76
C LEU A 54 -10.42 13.34 3.15
N THR A 55 -10.61 12.48 4.15
CA THR A 55 -11.92 12.09 4.67
C THR A 55 -12.39 12.97 5.82
N GLU A 56 -11.58 13.93 6.26
CA GLU A 56 -11.96 14.85 7.34
C GLU A 56 -13.16 15.69 6.92
N GLY A 57 -14.24 15.62 7.71
CA GLY A 57 -15.48 16.35 7.42
C GLY A 57 -16.43 15.66 6.44
N TYR A 58 -16.11 14.45 5.96
CA TYR A 58 -16.99 13.62 5.15
C TYR A 58 -17.46 12.40 5.94
N SER A 59 -18.75 12.07 5.84
CA SER A 59 -19.26 10.78 6.28
C SER A 59 -19.01 9.69 5.23
N GLU A 60 -18.95 8.43 5.67
CA GLU A 60 -18.81 7.28 4.76
C GLU A 60 -19.93 7.25 3.70
N ASP A 61 -21.16 7.54 4.11
CA ASP A 61 -22.32 7.60 3.21
C ASP A 61 -22.17 8.67 2.13
N GLU A 62 -21.60 9.84 2.46
CA GLU A 62 -21.33 10.90 1.49
C GLU A 62 -20.27 10.48 0.49
N ILE A 63 -19.16 9.90 0.95
CA ILE A 63 -18.08 9.42 0.08
C ILE A 63 -18.62 8.35 -0.89
N LEU A 64 -19.41 7.39 -0.39
CA LEU A 64 -19.96 6.32 -1.20
C LEU A 64 -21.02 6.82 -2.19
N ARG A 65 -21.85 7.77 -1.78
CA ARG A 65 -22.84 8.40 -2.68
C ARG A 65 -22.14 9.15 -3.80
N ASP A 66 -21.17 9.99 -3.47
CA ASP A 66 -20.45 10.82 -4.43
C ASP A 66 -19.64 9.93 -5.40
N PHE A 67 -19.03 8.85 -4.90
CA PHE A 67 -18.40 7.83 -5.72
C PHE A 67 -19.39 7.20 -6.72
N LYS A 68 -20.55 6.74 -6.26
CA LYS A 68 -21.59 6.17 -7.13
C LYS A 68 -22.08 7.16 -8.18
N GLU A 69 -22.23 8.43 -7.82
CA GLU A 69 -22.65 9.48 -8.75
C GLU A 69 -21.62 9.71 -9.86
N VAL A 70 -20.33 9.75 -9.52
CA VAL A 70 -19.25 9.87 -10.51
C VAL A 70 -19.18 8.64 -11.40
N MET A 71 -19.23 7.44 -10.81
CA MET A 71 -19.17 6.19 -11.58
C MET A 71 -20.39 6.01 -12.50
N ALA A 72 -21.58 6.48 -12.11
CA ALA A 72 -22.77 6.44 -12.95
C ALA A 72 -22.68 7.34 -14.21
N LYS A 73 -21.77 8.32 -14.23
CA LYS A 73 -21.52 9.17 -15.41
C LYS A 73 -20.62 8.50 -16.44
N ILE A 74 -19.92 7.43 -16.07
CA ILE A 74 -19.11 6.63 -16.98
C ILE A 74 -20.06 5.64 -17.66
N SER A 75 -20.31 5.84 -18.95
CA SER A 75 -21.06 4.87 -19.75
C SER A 75 -20.30 3.56 -19.85
N GLU A 76 -21.00 2.42 -19.80
CA GLU A 76 -20.43 1.14 -20.22
C GLU A 76 -19.95 1.30 -21.67
N SER A 77 -18.62 1.28 -21.86
CA SER A 77 -18.04 1.40 -23.19
C SER A 77 -18.11 0.03 -23.85
N ASP A 78 -18.81 -0.06 -24.98
CA ASP A 78 -18.78 -1.25 -25.83
C ASP A 78 -17.39 -1.44 -26.51
N ASP A 79 -16.57 -0.38 -26.52
CA ASP A 79 -15.22 -0.34 -27.11
C ASP A 79 -14.14 -0.61 -26.06
N VAL A 80 -14.32 -1.68 -25.28
CA VAL A 80 -13.29 -2.21 -24.38
C VAL A 80 -12.65 -3.43 -25.06
N PRO A 81 -11.32 -3.48 -25.21
CA PRO A 81 -10.62 -4.64 -25.77
C PRO A 81 -11.00 -5.94 -25.05
N GLU A 82 -11.06 -7.06 -25.77
CA GLU A 82 -11.48 -8.34 -25.20
C GLU A 82 -10.71 -8.77 -23.94
N TRP A 83 -9.42 -8.42 -23.84
CA TRP A 83 -8.58 -8.75 -22.68
C TRP A 83 -8.92 -7.97 -21.40
N ASP A 84 -9.69 -6.88 -21.54
CA ASP A 84 -10.12 -6.01 -20.44
C ASP A 84 -11.63 -6.11 -20.17
N ARG A 85 -12.35 -6.97 -20.92
CA ARG A 85 -13.76 -7.26 -20.68
C ARG A 85 -13.89 -8.10 -19.41
N LEU A 86 -14.81 -7.69 -18.54
CA LEU A 86 -15.17 -8.50 -17.37
C LEU A 86 -15.72 -9.86 -17.84
N PRO A 87 -15.28 -10.99 -17.23
CA PRO A 87 -15.84 -12.29 -17.56
C PRO A 87 -17.33 -12.27 -17.22
N SER A 88 -18.17 -12.60 -18.20
CA SER A 88 -19.61 -12.71 -18.01
C SER A 88 -19.90 -13.80 -16.97
N THR A 89 -20.23 -13.39 -15.75
CA THR A 89 -20.67 -14.30 -14.69
C THR A 89 -22.03 -14.93 -15.10
N PRO A 90 -22.21 -16.25 -14.98
CA PRO A 90 -23.51 -16.91 -15.20
C PRO A 90 -24.54 -16.58 -14.12
#